data_AF-A0A963E528-F1
#
_entry.id   AF-A0A963E528-F1
#
_cell.length_a   1.000
_cell.length_b   1.000
_cell.length_c   1.000
_cell.angle_alpha   90.00
_cell.angle_beta   90.00
_cell.angle_gamma   90.00
#
_symmetry.space_group_name_H-M   'P 1'
#
loop_
_entity.id
_entity.type
_entity.pdbx_description
1 polymer ?
#
loop_
_entity_poly.entity_id
_entity_poly.type
_entity_poly.pdbx_seq_one_letter_code
_entity_poly.pdbx_strand_id
1 'polypeptide(L)'
;MNEPDIRWRQRFASYQKALQQLQNAVELSRQRELSPLEKQGVIQAFEFTHELAWNMLKDYLQDQGNQNIRGSKDATREAFKVELIHDGELWMAMIQSRNISSHTYDERTAEQLVAAIIQQYYPLFTALKVEMEKYLV
;
A
#
# COMPACT_ATOMS: atom_id res chain seq x y z
N MET A 1 15.88 -27.92 -0.92
CA MET A 1 15.89 -27.22 0.39
C MET A 1 14.73 -26.28 0.36
N ASN A 2 13.66 -26.57 1.13
CA ASN A 2 12.60 -25.60 1.33
C ASN A 2 13.19 -24.52 2.22
N GLU A 3 13.39 -23.30 1.69
CA GLU A 3 13.56 -22.14 2.56
C GLU A 3 12.43 -22.17 3.60
N PRO A 4 12.70 -21.86 4.88
CA PRO A 4 11.62 -21.66 5.84
C PRO A 4 10.64 -20.67 5.21
N ASP A 5 9.37 -21.04 5.22
CA ASP A 5 8.31 -20.30 4.55
C ASP A 5 8.03 -19.01 5.33
N ILE A 6 8.87 -18.00 5.12
CA ILE A 6 8.81 -16.76 5.89
C ILE A 6 7.57 -16.00 5.44
N ARG A 7 6.62 -15.85 6.36
CA ARG A 7 5.30 -15.29 6.12
C ARG A 7 5.33 -13.91 5.44
N TRP A 8 6.27 -13.05 5.82
CA TRP A 8 6.40 -11.73 5.20
C TRP A 8 6.80 -11.81 3.73
N ARG A 9 7.61 -12.81 3.31
CA ARG A 9 7.98 -13.04 1.90
C ARG A 9 6.76 -13.46 1.07
N GLN A 10 5.89 -14.31 1.60
CA GLN A 10 4.61 -14.66 0.95
C GLN A 10 3.69 -13.44 0.78
N ARG A 11 3.57 -12.63 1.85
CA ARG A 11 2.80 -11.39 1.78
C ARG A 11 3.42 -10.39 0.82
N PHE A 12 4.74 -10.35 0.70
CA PHE A 12 5.42 -9.51 -0.25
C PHE A 12 5.07 -9.89 -1.69
N ALA A 13 5.08 -11.19 -2.02
CA ALA A 13 4.64 -11.66 -3.34
C ALA A 13 3.17 -11.29 -3.66
N SER A 14 2.30 -11.31 -2.64
CA SER A 14 0.90 -10.90 -2.78
C SER A 14 0.77 -9.39 -2.97
N TYR A 15 1.54 -8.62 -2.20
CA TYR A 15 1.64 -7.17 -2.31
C TYR A 15 2.14 -6.72 -3.69
N GLN A 16 3.15 -7.39 -4.25
CA GLN A 16 3.65 -7.08 -5.61
C GLN A 16 2.56 -7.26 -6.67
N LYS A 17 1.77 -8.34 -6.59
CA LYS A 17 0.64 -8.58 -7.51
C LYS A 17 -0.44 -7.49 -7.38
N ALA A 18 -0.75 -7.10 -6.16
CA ALA A 18 -1.70 -6.02 -5.88
C ALA A 18 -1.20 -4.67 -6.42
N LEU A 19 0.05 -4.32 -6.14
CA LEU A 19 0.68 -3.10 -6.63
C LEU A 19 0.73 -3.05 -8.16
N GLN A 20 0.93 -4.20 -8.84
CA GLN A 20 0.86 -4.26 -10.29
C GLN A 20 -0.52 -3.88 -10.83
N GLN A 21 -1.61 -4.30 -10.18
CA GLN A 21 -2.96 -3.89 -10.58
C GLN A 21 -3.16 -2.39 -10.42
N LEU A 22 -2.68 -1.82 -9.31
CA LEU A 22 -2.72 -0.36 -9.09
C LEU A 22 -1.87 0.39 -10.13
N GLN A 23 -0.68 -0.13 -10.45
CA GLN A 23 0.19 0.42 -11.49
C GLN A 23 -0.51 0.47 -12.85
N ASN A 24 -1.17 -0.62 -13.27
CA ASN A 24 -1.89 -0.65 -14.54
C ASN A 24 -2.98 0.44 -14.59
N ALA A 25 -3.69 0.67 -13.48
CA ALA A 25 -4.71 1.71 -13.40
C ALA A 25 -4.12 3.13 -13.43
N VAL A 26 -2.97 3.33 -12.77
CA VAL A 26 -2.18 4.58 -12.84
C VAL A 26 -1.70 4.85 -14.26
N GLU A 27 -1.16 3.84 -14.95
CA GLU A 27 -0.70 3.96 -16.33
C GLU A 27 -1.84 4.31 -17.28
N LEU A 28 -3.01 3.68 -17.12
CA LEU A 28 -4.20 4.01 -17.90
C LEU A 28 -4.64 5.46 -17.69
N SER A 29 -4.62 5.95 -16.44
CA SER A 29 -5.00 7.33 -16.11
C SER A 29 -4.10 8.39 -16.74
N ARG A 30 -2.86 8.02 -17.09
CA ARG A 30 -1.91 8.92 -17.78
C ARG A 30 -2.16 8.98 -19.29
N GLN A 31 -2.87 8.00 -19.84
CA GLN A 31 -3.18 7.93 -21.28
C GLN A 31 -4.49 8.64 -21.61
N ARG A 32 -5.47 8.57 -20.71
CA ARG A 32 -6.78 9.21 -20.86
C ARG A 32 -7.48 9.37 -19.51
N GLU A 33 -8.57 10.14 -19.53
CA GLU A 33 -9.47 10.17 -18.39
C GLU A 33 -10.07 8.79 -18.09
N LEU A 34 -10.15 8.49 -16.80
CA LEU A 34 -10.76 7.26 -16.29
C LEU A 34 -12.29 7.42 -16.23
N SER A 35 -12.99 6.41 -16.70
CA SER A 35 -14.44 6.30 -16.50
C SER A 35 -14.77 6.11 -15.01
N PRO A 36 -16.03 6.35 -14.59
CA PRO A 36 -16.44 6.13 -13.19
C PRO A 36 -16.14 4.73 -12.66
N LEU A 37 -16.34 3.69 -13.49
CA LEU A 37 -16.02 2.31 -13.11
C LEU A 37 -14.52 2.08 -12.94
N GLU A 38 -13.70 2.70 -13.78
CA GLU A 38 -12.23 2.60 -13.66
C GLU A 38 -11.72 3.37 -12.44
N LYS A 39 -12.31 4.53 -12.11
CA LYS A 39 -12.05 5.25 -10.85
C LYS A 39 -12.36 4.36 -9.63
N GLN A 40 -13.48 3.63 -9.63
CA GLN A 40 -13.78 2.65 -8.60
C GLN A 40 -12.74 1.51 -8.56
N GLY A 41 -12.29 1.04 -9.72
CA GLY A 41 -11.20 0.06 -9.83
C GLY A 41 -9.89 0.55 -9.20
N VAL A 42 -9.54 1.83 -9.37
CA VAL A 42 -8.37 2.44 -8.70
C VAL A 42 -8.52 2.42 -7.18
N ILE A 43 -9.69 2.80 -6.66
CA ILE A 43 -9.96 2.81 -5.22
C ILE A 43 -9.87 1.39 -4.65
N GLN A 44 -10.50 0.42 -5.31
CA GLN A 44 -10.44 -0.98 -4.90
C GLN A 44 -8.99 -1.50 -4.91
N ALA A 45 -8.22 -1.15 -5.95
CA ALA A 45 -6.82 -1.51 -6.07
C ALA A 45 -5.95 -0.92 -4.97
N PHE A 46 -6.20 0.33 -4.62
CA PHE A 46 -5.59 0.98 -3.47
C PHE A 46 -5.91 0.25 -2.15
N GLU A 47 -7.18 -0.09 -1.90
CA GLU A 47 -7.59 -0.71 -0.64
C GLU A 47 -6.88 -2.03 -0.35
N PHE A 48 -6.87 -2.95 -1.33
CA PHE A 48 -6.19 -4.23 -1.14
C PHE A 48 -4.67 -4.07 -1.14
N THR A 49 -4.11 -3.10 -1.88
CA THR A 49 -2.66 -2.83 -1.90
C THR A 49 -2.21 -2.31 -0.53
N HIS A 50 -2.96 -1.36 0.05
CA HIS A 50 -2.73 -0.87 1.39
C HIS A 50 -2.84 -2.00 2.42
N GLU A 51 -3.89 -2.81 2.36
CA GLU A 51 -4.10 -3.95 3.26
C GLU A 51 -2.91 -4.93 3.24
N LEU A 52 -2.43 -5.27 2.05
CA LEU A 52 -1.27 -6.16 1.90
C LEU A 52 0.03 -5.50 2.36
N ALA A 53 0.23 -4.22 2.09
CA ALA A 53 1.41 -3.47 2.50
C ALA A 53 1.59 -3.45 4.02
N TRP A 54 0.56 -3.04 4.78
CA TRP A 54 0.71 -2.94 6.24
C TRP A 54 0.80 -4.31 6.91
N ASN A 55 0.14 -5.33 6.36
CA ASN A 55 0.26 -6.70 6.85
C ASN A 55 1.65 -7.30 6.60
N MET A 56 2.25 -7.02 5.43
CA MET A 56 3.62 -7.40 5.13
C MET A 56 4.60 -6.71 6.09
N LEU A 57 4.47 -5.39 6.28
CA LEU A 57 5.30 -4.62 7.23
C LEU A 57 5.19 -5.19 8.64
N LYS A 58 3.96 -5.52 9.08
CA LYS A 58 3.74 -6.17 10.38
C LYS A 58 4.52 -7.48 10.50
N ASP A 59 4.34 -8.39 9.55
CA ASP A 59 4.99 -9.71 9.62
C ASP A 59 6.53 -9.58 9.51
N TYR A 60 7.05 -8.65 8.71
CA TYR A 60 8.48 -8.36 8.62
C TYR A 60 9.04 -7.81 9.95
N LEU A 61 8.39 -6.80 10.54
CA LEU A 61 8.84 -6.21 11.79
C LEU A 61 8.73 -7.20 12.97
N GLN A 62 7.75 -8.10 12.94
CA GLN A 62 7.64 -9.21 13.90
C GLN A 62 8.79 -10.22 13.76
N ASP A 63 9.19 -10.53 12.53
CA ASP A 63 10.37 -11.34 12.23
C ASP A 63 11.67 -10.68 12.72
N GLN A 64 11.74 -9.35 12.67
CA GLN A 64 12.83 -8.55 13.28
C GLN A 64 12.72 -8.38 14.80
N GLY A 65 11.75 -9.02 15.46
CA GLY A 65 11.60 -9.06 16.93
C GLY A 65 10.62 -8.04 17.53
N ASN A 66 9.97 -7.19 16.72
CA ASN A 66 8.95 -6.27 17.22
C ASN A 66 7.55 -6.89 17.20
N GLN A 67 7.10 -7.39 18.36
CA GLN A 67 5.81 -8.05 18.52
C GLN A 67 4.63 -7.09 18.76
N ASN A 68 4.87 -5.79 18.93
CA ASN A 68 3.86 -4.83 19.41
C ASN A 68 3.10 -4.11 18.29
N ILE A 69 2.79 -4.80 17.18
CA ILE A 69 2.12 -4.21 16.02
C ILE A 69 0.68 -4.70 15.92
N ARG A 70 -0.28 -3.82 16.23
CA ARG A 70 -1.71 -4.17 16.30
C ARG A 70 -2.50 -3.78 15.05
N GLY A 71 -2.02 -2.82 14.27
CA GLY A 71 -2.67 -2.40 13.04
C GLY A 71 -1.81 -1.48 12.18
N SER A 72 -2.41 -0.95 11.11
CA SER A 72 -1.69 -0.17 10.08
C SER A 72 -0.98 1.07 10.62
N LYS A 73 -1.56 1.76 11.62
CA LYS A 73 -0.92 2.93 12.26
C LYS A 73 0.35 2.54 13.00
N ASP A 74 0.34 1.43 13.73
CA ASP A 74 1.51 0.96 14.48
C ASP A 74 2.59 0.47 13.51
N ALA A 75 2.20 -0.30 12.49
CA ALA A 75 3.10 -0.77 11.44
C ALA A 75 3.78 0.40 10.72
N THR A 76 3.03 1.45 10.38
CA THR A 76 3.55 2.66 9.72
C THR A 76 4.55 3.40 10.60
N ARG A 77 4.21 3.65 11.87
CA ARG A 77 5.12 4.36 12.79
C ARG A 77 6.42 3.60 12.98
N GLU A 78 6.34 2.29 13.17
CA GLU A 78 7.54 1.48 13.35
C GLU A 78 8.35 1.40 12.05
N ALA A 79 7.71 1.13 10.91
CA ALA A 79 8.39 1.09 9.61
C ALA A 79 9.10 2.41 9.29
N PHE A 80 8.50 3.55 9.64
CA PHE A 80 9.15 4.86 9.49
C PHE A 80 10.34 5.02 10.43
N LYS A 81 10.19 4.61 11.70
CA LYS A 81 11.26 4.66 12.70
C LYS A 81 12.48 3.82 12.32
N VAL A 82 12.27 2.66 11.70
CA VAL A 82 13.36 1.79 11.20
C VAL A 82 13.71 2.04 9.74
N GLU A 83 13.25 3.15 9.16
CA GLU A 83 13.59 3.63 7.81
C GLU A 83 13.19 2.69 6.65
N LEU A 84 12.26 1.76 6.87
CA LEU A 84 11.67 0.92 5.81
C LEU A 84 10.74 1.71 4.87
N ILE A 85 10.17 2.80 5.38
CA ILE A 85 9.37 3.74 4.59
C ILE A 85 9.88 5.15 4.84
N HIS A 86 9.70 5.99 3.82
CA HIS A 86 9.90 7.43 3.92
C HIS A 86 8.55 8.13 3.96
N ASP A 87 8.55 9.38 4.43
CA ASP A 87 7.35 10.22 4.54
C ASP A 87 6.21 9.59 5.37
N GLY A 88 6.46 9.42 6.67
CA GLY A 88 5.49 8.84 7.61
C GLY A 88 4.19 9.64 7.72
N GLU A 89 4.22 10.96 7.47
CA GLU A 89 3.01 11.79 7.48
C GLU A 89 2.07 11.42 6.33
N LEU A 90 2.62 11.25 5.12
CA LEU A 90 1.83 10.88 3.96
C LEU A 90 1.29 9.44 4.06
N TRP A 91 2.05 8.51 4.65
CA TRP A 91 1.52 7.18 5.01
C TRP A 91 0.38 7.25 6.03
N MET A 92 0.47 8.13 7.03
CA MET A 92 -0.62 8.31 7.99
C MET A 92 -1.87 8.94 7.33
N ALA A 93 -1.71 9.86 6.38
CA ALA A 93 -2.79 10.40 5.56
C ALA A 93 -3.43 9.31 4.67
N MET A 94 -2.62 8.42 4.11
CA MET A 94 -3.07 7.26 3.34
C MET A 94 -3.97 6.34 4.18
N ILE A 95 -3.60 6.07 5.44
CA ILE A 95 -4.46 5.27 6.35
C ILE A 95 -5.80 5.95 6.59
N GLN A 96 -5.82 7.27 6.77
CA GLN A 96 -7.07 8.02 6.93
C GLN A 96 -7.94 7.91 5.67
N SER A 97 -7.33 8.05 4.51
CA SER A 97 -7.98 7.91 3.20
C SER A 97 -8.59 6.51 3.02
N ARG A 98 -7.88 5.45 3.43
CA ARG A 98 -8.42 4.08 3.43
C ARG A 98 -9.63 3.96 4.34
N ASN A 99 -9.63 4.57 5.53
CA ASN A 99 -10.75 4.41 6.46
C ASN A 99 -12.06 5.02 5.95
N ILE A 100 -11.98 5.95 5.00
CA ILE A 100 -13.14 6.62 4.41
C ILE A 100 -13.42 6.16 2.96
N SER A 101 -12.59 5.28 2.38
CA SER A 101 -12.72 4.85 0.98
C SER A 101 -14.00 4.04 0.72
N SER A 102 -14.49 3.31 1.73
CA SER A 102 -15.79 2.60 1.66
C SER A 102 -17.00 3.53 1.65
N HIS A 103 -16.80 4.83 1.90
CA HIS A 103 -17.83 5.85 1.93
C HIS A 103 -17.78 6.79 0.71
N THR A 104 -17.03 6.45 -0.34
CA THR A 104 -16.89 7.25 -1.57
C THR A 104 -18.11 7.16 -2.50
N TYR A 105 -19.32 7.19 -1.94
CA TYR A 105 -20.57 7.34 -2.70
C TYR A 105 -20.73 8.77 -3.24
N ASP A 106 -20.02 9.74 -2.66
CA ASP A 106 -19.88 11.10 -3.18
C ASP A 106 -18.79 11.16 -4.27
N GLU A 107 -19.19 11.57 -5.47
CA GLU A 107 -18.33 11.69 -6.65
C GLU A 107 -17.12 12.61 -6.39
N ARG A 108 -17.32 13.74 -5.69
CA ARG A 108 -16.22 14.66 -5.39
C ARG A 108 -15.17 14.02 -4.48
N THR A 109 -15.63 13.30 -3.47
CA THR A 109 -14.75 12.57 -2.55
C THR A 109 -14.00 11.45 -3.28
N ALA A 110 -14.67 10.74 -4.19
CA ALA A 110 -14.05 9.69 -5.01
C ALA A 110 -12.94 10.27 -5.92
N GLU A 111 -13.17 11.42 -6.57
CA GLU A 111 -12.18 12.06 -7.42
C GLU A 111 -10.94 12.52 -6.65
N GLN A 112 -11.13 13.14 -5.49
CA GLN A 112 -10.02 13.55 -4.62
C GLN A 112 -9.20 12.34 -4.16
N LEU A 113 -9.87 11.26 -3.79
CA LEU A 113 -9.20 10.03 -3.38
C LEU A 113 -8.40 9.41 -4.54
N VAL A 114 -8.99 9.32 -5.74
CA VAL A 114 -8.30 8.81 -6.93
C VAL A 114 -7.06 9.65 -7.25
N ALA A 115 -7.16 10.97 -7.18
CA ALA A 115 -6.02 11.86 -7.38
C ALA A 115 -4.92 11.62 -6.34
N ALA A 116 -5.27 11.51 -5.05
CA ALA A 116 -4.31 11.20 -3.98
C ALA A 116 -3.66 9.82 -4.17
N ILE A 117 -4.42 8.81 -4.56
CA ILE A 117 -3.92 7.46 -4.85
C ILE A 117 -2.85 7.52 -5.95
N ILE A 118 -3.16 8.17 -7.08
CA ILE A 118 -2.28 8.19 -8.25
C ILE A 118 -1.03 9.03 -8.00
N GLN A 119 -1.19 10.21 -7.39
CA GLN A 119 -0.12 11.21 -7.31
C GLN A 119 0.74 11.06 -6.05
N GLN A 120 0.16 10.57 -4.95
CA GLN A 120 0.82 10.57 -3.63
C GLN A 120 1.05 9.15 -3.12
N TYR A 121 0.05 8.26 -3.18
CA TYR A 121 0.15 6.95 -2.52
C TYR A 121 0.84 5.89 -3.37
N TYR A 122 0.60 5.88 -4.69
CA TYR A 122 1.26 4.94 -5.60
C TYR A 122 2.80 5.04 -5.54
N PRO A 123 3.42 6.24 -5.58
CA PRO A 123 4.87 6.36 -5.40
C PRO A 123 5.39 5.78 -4.08
N LEU A 124 4.66 5.96 -2.98
CA LEU A 124 5.04 5.40 -1.67
C LEU A 124 5.03 3.87 -1.68
N PHE A 125 4.03 3.25 -2.31
CA PHE A 125 4.01 1.81 -2.49
C PHE A 125 5.16 1.32 -3.37
N THR A 126 5.44 1.99 -4.48
CA THR A 126 6.59 1.63 -5.32
C THR A 126 7.91 1.73 -4.55
N ALA A 127 8.10 2.77 -3.74
CA ALA A 127 9.28 2.92 -2.88
C ALA A 127 9.39 1.79 -1.86
N LEU A 128 8.29 1.44 -1.17
CA LEU A 128 8.27 0.32 -0.24
C LEU A 128 8.60 -1.01 -0.92
N LYS A 129 8.08 -1.27 -2.14
CA LYS A 129 8.46 -2.47 -2.91
C LYS A 129 9.96 -2.56 -3.14
N VAL A 130 10.57 -1.46 -3.59
CA VAL A 130 12.02 -1.39 -3.85
C VAL A 130 12.82 -1.60 -2.56
N GLU A 131 12.35 -1.06 -1.44
CA GLU A 131 13.00 -1.26 -0.14
C GLU A 131 12.95 -2.73 0.28
N MET A 132 11.77 -3.35 0.22
CA MET A 132 11.57 -4.75 0.62
C MET A 132 12.34 -5.75 -0.26
N GLU A 133 12.58 -5.42 -1.53
CA GLU A 133 13.40 -6.24 -2.44
C GLU A 133 14.84 -6.44 -1.95
N LYS A 134 15.38 -5.50 -1.17
CA LYS A 134 16.73 -5.59 -0.60
C LYS A 134 16.87 -6.71 0.45
N TYR A 135 15.76 -7.16 1.04
CA TYR A 135 15.73 -8.16 2.10
C TYR A 135 15.38 -9.57 1.61
N LEU A 136 15.25 -9.76 0.29
CA LEU A 136 15.02 -11.07 -0.34
C LEU A 136 16.31 -11.86 -0.62
N VAL A 137 17.47 -11.26 -0.33
CA VAL A 137 18.80 -11.85 -0.57
C VAL A 137 19.18 -12.87 0.49
#